data_AF-A0A1J3F7J9-F1
#
_entry.id   AF-A0A1J3F7J9-F1
#
_cell.length_a   1.000
_cell.length_b   1.000
_cell.length_c   1.000
_cell.angle_alpha   90.00
_cell.angle_beta   90.00
_cell.angle_gamma   90.00
#
_symmetry.space_group_name_H-M   'P 1'
#
loop_
_entity.id
_entity.type
_entity.pdbx_description
1 polymer ?
#
loop_
_entity_poly.entity_id
_entity_poly.type
_entity_poly.pdbx_seq_one_letter_code
_entity_poly.pdbx_strand_id
1 'polypeptide(L)'
;QLVDVPGHEYFSYLGQKTQMEAANQARIDVSEAKMKGEIGAKERNGLTVQNAAKIDAESKIIMIQRQGEGTKEEIKVKTEIKVFENHKEADVAKANAELAMKKAAWTKDSQVAEVEATKAVALREAELQTQVEKMNALTRTEKLKAEFLSKASVEYETKVQEANWELYNKQKQAEAVLYEKQKEAEAQRAAADAAFYSKQREAEGLVALASAQGTYLRTLLDALQNDYSALRDFLMINNGAYLEIAKTNAIAVRDLQPKISVWNNGGEQGISGGGGNAMKDIAGLYKMLPPVLDTVYEQTGMQPPAWIGTLNK
;
A
#
# COMPACT_ATOMS: atom_id res chain seq x y z
N GLN A 1 161.43 -105.48 -55.49
CA GLN A 1 161.39 -106.56 -56.51
C GLN A 1 162.11 -107.76 -55.93
N LEU A 2 161.35 -108.74 -55.44
CA LEU A 2 161.84 -110.07 -55.10
C LEU A 2 160.93 -111.02 -55.89
N VAL A 3 161.51 -111.63 -56.93
CA VAL A 3 160.84 -112.58 -57.82
C VAL A 3 161.35 -113.96 -57.40
N ASP A 4 160.43 -114.88 -57.15
CA ASP A 4 160.77 -116.25 -56.80
C ASP A 4 161.12 -117.10 -58.04
N VAL A 5 162.03 -118.03 -57.80
CA VAL A 5 162.47 -119.06 -58.73
C VAL A 5 161.44 -120.21 -58.76
N PRO A 6 161.22 -120.90 -59.89
CA PRO A 6 160.01 -121.70 -60.12
C PRO A 6 159.83 -122.89 -59.17
N GLY A 7 158.68 -122.95 -58.48
CA GLY A 7 158.21 -124.14 -57.76
C GLY A 7 157.55 -123.94 -56.39
N HIS A 8 157.59 -122.76 -55.78
CA HIS A 8 157.02 -122.53 -54.45
C HIS A 8 156.24 -121.20 -54.36
N GLU A 9 154.90 -121.27 -54.20
CA GLU A 9 153.98 -120.12 -54.20
C GLU A 9 153.51 -119.72 -52.78
N TYR A 10 154.41 -119.37 -51.86
CA TYR A 10 154.02 -118.93 -50.50
C TYR A 10 153.58 -117.45 -50.45
N PHE A 11 154.13 -116.60 -51.32
CA PHE A 11 153.85 -115.15 -51.32
C PHE A 11 152.49 -114.77 -51.95
N SER A 12 151.88 -115.66 -52.74
CA SER A 12 150.54 -115.45 -53.33
C SER A 12 149.42 -115.51 -52.27
N TYR A 13 149.49 -116.48 -51.34
CA TYR A 13 148.50 -116.64 -50.28
C TYR A 13 148.55 -115.54 -49.21
N LEU A 14 149.73 -114.97 -48.94
CA LEU A 14 149.86 -113.87 -47.98
C LEU A 14 149.29 -112.55 -48.53
N GLY A 15 149.38 -112.34 -49.86
CA GLY A 15 148.75 -111.20 -50.55
C GLY A 15 147.22 -111.26 -50.56
N GLN A 16 146.63 -112.45 -50.73
CA GLN A 16 145.16 -112.59 -50.69
C GLN A 16 144.58 -112.36 -49.30
N LYS A 17 145.23 -112.84 -48.22
CA LYS A 17 144.72 -112.66 -46.85
C LYS A 17 144.72 -111.19 -46.43
N THR A 18 145.78 -110.46 -46.74
CA THR A 18 145.90 -109.02 -46.45
C THR A 18 144.90 -108.18 -47.24
N GLN A 19 144.61 -108.55 -48.50
CA GLN A 19 143.54 -107.91 -49.27
C GLN A 19 142.14 -108.20 -48.71
N MET A 20 141.87 -109.41 -48.24
CA MET A 20 140.56 -109.78 -47.67
C MET A 20 140.30 -109.13 -46.30
N GLU A 21 141.33 -108.99 -45.47
CA GLU A 21 141.24 -108.34 -44.15
C GLU A 21 140.99 -106.82 -44.30
N ALA A 22 141.68 -106.18 -45.26
CA ALA A 22 141.41 -104.78 -45.62
C ALA A 22 139.99 -104.59 -46.21
N ALA A 23 139.51 -105.52 -47.04
CA ALA A 23 138.18 -105.45 -47.63
C ALA A 23 137.05 -105.61 -46.57
N ASN A 24 137.23 -106.49 -45.59
CA ASN A 24 136.25 -106.67 -44.50
C ASN A 24 136.26 -105.47 -43.55
N GLN A 25 137.43 -104.92 -43.22
CA GLN A 25 137.52 -103.74 -42.34
C GLN A 25 136.83 -102.53 -42.98
N ALA A 26 137.05 -102.28 -44.28
CA ALA A 26 136.37 -101.21 -45.00
C ALA A 26 134.83 -101.38 -45.01
N ARG A 27 134.34 -102.63 -45.03
CA ARG A 27 132.91 -102.93 -45.03
C ARG A 27 132.25 -102.64 -43.67
N ILE A 28 132.98 -102.88 -42.58
CA ILE A 28 132.53 -102.56 -41.21
C ILE A 28 132.47 -101.05 -41.03
N ASP A 29 133.54 -100.32 -41.40
CA ASP A 29 133.60 -98.87 -41.25
C ASP A 29 132.51 -98.15 -42.06
N VAL A 30 132.22 -98.61 -43.28
CA VAL A 30 131.11 -98.09 -44.11
C VAL A 30 129.75 -98.35 -43.47
N SER A 31 129.58 -99.50 -42.80
CA SER A 31 128.32 -99.86 -42.14
C SER A 31 128.11 -99.05 -40.85
N GLU A 32 129.15 -98.83 -40.05
CA GLU A 32 129.11 -97.97 -38.87
C GLU A 32 128.85 -96.50 -39.24
N ALA A 33 129.49 -96.00 -40.30
CA ALA A 33 129.26 -94.64 -40.78
C ALA A 33 127.82 -94.44 -41.27
N LYS A 34 127.24 -95.42 -41.98
CA LYS A 34 125.82 -95.40 -42.37
C LYS A 34 124.90 -95.40 -41.17
N MET A 35 125.16 -96.25 -40.16
CA MET A 35 124.36 -96.30 -38.94
C MET A 35 124.37 -94.95 -38.20
N LYS A 36 125.54 -94.33 -38.05
CA LYS A 36 125.68 -93.03 -37.38
C LYS A 36 125.00 -91.90 -38.15
N GLY A 37 125.06 -91.93 -39.48
CA GLY A 37 124.35 -90.98 -40.34
C GLY A 37 122.82 -91.13 -40.26
N GLU A 38 122.29 -92.35 -40.31
CA GLU A 38 120.85 -92.63 -40.22
C GLU A 38 120.28 -92.30 -38.83
N ILE A 39 121.01 -92.61 -37.75
CA ILE A 39 120.61 -92.25 -36.39
C ILE A 39 120.59 -90.73 -36.22
N GLY A 40 121.64 -90.02 -36.67
CA GLY A 40 121.67 -88.55 -36.61
C GLY A 40 120.57 -87.88 -37.45
N ALA A 41 120.22 -88.45 -38.61
CA ALA A 41 119.12 -87.97 -39.43
C ALA A 41 117.75 -88.18 -38.75
N LYS A 42 117.52 -89.34 -38.12
CA LYS A 42 116.28 -89.60 -37.37
C LYS A 42 116.17 -88.74 -36.12
N GLU A 43 117.25 -88.51 -35.40
CA GLU A 43 117.26 -87.68 -34.20
C GLU A 43 116.92 -86.21 -34.53
N ARG A 44 117.50 -85.67 -35.62
CA ARG A 44 117.15 -84.33 -36.11
C ARG A 44 115.69 -84.24 -36.56
N ASN A 45 115.19 -85.24 -37.29
CA ASN A 45 113.77 -85.27 -37.68
C ASN A 45 112.83 -85.36 -36.47
N GLY A 46 113.16 -86.19 -35.47
CA GLY A 46 112.39 -86.27 -34.22
C GLY A 46 112.35 -84.94 -33.47
N LEU A 47 113.49 -84.26 -33.39
CA LEU A 47 113.59 -82.93 -32.76
C LEU A 47 112.79 -81.87 -33.55
N THR A 48 112.83 -81.90 -34.88
CA THR A 48 112.03 -80.99 -35.73
C THR A 48 110.54 -81.22 -35.53
N VAL A 49 110.08 -82.48 -35.51
CA VAL A 49 108.66 -82.80 -35.28
C VAL A 49 108.21 -82.39 -33.88
N GLN A 50 109.04 -82.63 -32.86
CA GLN A 50 108.72 -82.25 -31.48
C GLN A 50 108.66 -80.72 -31.30
N ASN A 51 109.59 -79.98 -31.92
CA ASN A 51 109.58 -78.53 -31.88
C ASN A 51 108.41 -77.94 -32.67
N ALA A 52 108.07 -78.50 -33.84
CA ALA A 52 106.89 -78.09 -34.59
C ALA A 52 105.60 -78.30 -33.78
N ALA A 53 105.45 -79.44 -33.11
CA ALA A 53 104.30 -79.72 -32.25
C ALA A 53 104.19 -78.77 -31.05
N LYS A 54 105.33 -78.41 -30.43
CA LYS A 54 105.36 -77.41 -29.34
C LYS A 54 104.94 -76.02 -29.83
N ILE A 55 105.48 -75.57 -30.96
CA ILE A 55 105.14 -74.27 -31.55
C ILE A 55 103.66 -74.21 -31.94
N ASP A 56 103.10 -75.28 -32.53
CA ASP A 56 101.68 -75.33 -32.88
C ASP A 56 100.76 -75.31 -31.65
N ALA A 57 101.16 -75.98 -30.56
CA ALA A 57 100.42 -75.96 -29.30
C ALA A 57 100.46 -74.56 -28.67
N GLU A 58 101.63 -73.93 -28.61
CA GLU A 58 101.80 -72.56 -28.10
C GLU A 58 101.04 -71.54 -28.95
N SER A 59 101.09 -71.67 -30.29
CA SER A 59 100.34 -70.84 -31.23
C SER A 59 98.83 -70.95 -31.02
N LYS A 60 98.29 -72.16 -30.84
CA LYS A 60 96.87 -72.38 -30.52
C LYS A 60 96.47 -71.76 -29.18
N ILE A 61 97.31 -71.88 -28.16
CA ILE A 61 97.04 -71.27 -26.84
C ILE A 61 97.01 -69.74 -26.97
N ILE A 62 97.99 -69.14 -27.65
CA ILE A 62 98.04 -67.68 -27.87
C ILE A 62 96.83 -67.20 -28.67
N MET A 63 96.39 -67.95 -29.69
CA MET A 63 95.20 -67.62 -30.48
C MET A 63 93.94 -67.63 -29.62
N ILE A 64 93.72 -68.69 -28.83
CA ILE A 64 92.55 -68.81 -27.94
C ILE A 64 92.58 -67.70 -26.88
N GLN A 65 93.75 -67.40 -26.32
CA GLN A 65 93.90 -66.36 -25.31
C GLN A 65 93.62 -64.96 -25.88
N ARG A 66 94.15 -64.60 -27.05
CA ARG A 66 93.85 -63.34 -27.73
C ARG A 66 92.37 -63.21 -28.11
N GLN A 67 91.74 -64.31 -28.50
CA GLN A 67 90.31 -64.32 -28.84
C GLN A 67 89.43 -64.18 -27.58
N GLY A 68 89.82 -64.82 -26.47
CA GLY A 68 89.19 -64.63 -25.16
C GLY A 68 89.34 -63.20 -24.61
N GLU A 69 90.51 -62.60 -24.78
CA GLU A 69 90.77 -61.20 -24.41
C GLU A 69 89.96 -60.23 -25.27
N GLY A 70 89.95 -60.41 -26.60
CA GLY A 70 89.18 -59.58 -27.52
C GLY A 70 87.66 -59.66 -27.28
N THR A 71 87.13 -60.85 -27.04
CA THR A 71 85.69 -61.02 -26.69
C THR A 71 85.35 -60.42 -25.33
N LYS A 72 86.26 -60.50 -24.34
CA LYS A 72 86.08 -59.88 -23.04
C LYS A 72 86.08 -58.35 -23.13
N GLU A 73 86.97 -57.77 -23.93
CA GLU A 73 87.00 -56.33 -24.19
C GLU A 73 85.77 -55.88 -24.96
N GLU A 74 85.33 -56.63 -25.97
CA GLU A 74 84.11 -56.32 -26.72
C GLU A 74 82.86 -56.35 -25.83
N ILE A 75 82.74 -57.34 -24.93
CA ILE A 75 81.65 -57.39 -23.95
C ILE A 75 81.72 -56.21 -23.00
N LYS A 76 82.91 -55.84 -22.49
CA LYS A 76 83.08 -54.67 -21.62
C LYS A 76 82.62 -53.38 -22.30
N VAL A 77 83.11 -53.13 -23.51
CA VAL A 77 82.74 -51.95 -24.29
C VAL A 77 81.23 -51.93 -24.56
N LYS A 78 80.63 -53.06 -24.95
CA LYS A 78 79.17 -53.17 -25.13
C LYS A 78 78.39 -52.93 -23.84
N THR A 79 78.87 -53.40 -22.69
CA THR A 79 78.24 -53.14 -21.40
C THR A 79 78.35 -51.68 -20.99
N GLU A 80 79.50 -51.04 -21.22
CA GLU A 80 79.71 -49.62 -20.95
C GLU A 80 78.81 -48.75 -21.84
N ILE A 81 78.69 -49.08 -23.14
CA ILE A 81 77.76 -48.43 -24.06
C ILE A 81 76.32 -48.57 -23.57
N LYS A 82 75.88 -49.78 -23.21
CA LYS A 82 74.51 -50.00 -22.70
C LYS A 82 74.23 -49.27 -21.39
N VAL A 83 75.20 -49.22 -20.47
CA VAL A 83 75.06 -48.47 -19.21
C VAL A 83 74.95 -46.98 -19.49
N PHE A 84 75.74 -46.46 -20.43
CA PHE A 84 75.67 -45.06 -20.86
C PHE A 84 74.33 -44.73 -21.55
N GLU A 85 73.86 -45.59 -22.46
CA GLU A 85 72.54 -45.46 -23.10
C GLU A 85 71.42 -45.43 -22.06
N ASN A 86 71.40 -46.40 -21.14
CA ASN A 86 70.41 -46.43 -20.06
C ASN A 86 70.46 -45.18 -19.16
N HIS A 87 71.67 -44.67 -18.86
CA HIS A 87 71.81 -43.44 -18.07
C HIS A 87 71.25 -42.23 -18.83
N LYS A 88 71.56 -42.10 -20.13
CA LYS A 88 71.02 -41.03 -20.96
C LYS A 88 69.52 -41.13 -21.13
N GLU A 89 68.98 -42.34 -21.29
CA GLU A 89 67.56 -42.57 -21.38
C GLU A 89 66.85 -42.23 -20.05
N ALA A 90 67.45 -42.55 -18.90
CA ALA A 90 66.95 -42.14 -17.60
C ALA A 90 66.99 -40.62 -17.40
N ASP A 91 68.05 -39.94 -17.86
CA ASP A 91 68.15 -38.47 -17.82
C ASP A 91 67.09 -37.81 -18.71
N VAL A 92 66.86 -38.36 -19.91
CA VAL A 92 65.81 -37.90 -20.82
C VAL A 92 64.43 -38.14 -20.22
N ALA A 93 64.18 -39.30 -19.59
CA ALA A 93 62.93 -39.60 -18.92
C ALA A 93 62.67 -38.65 -17.74
N LYS A 94 63.69 -38.34 -16.92
CA LYS A 94 63.60 -37.34 -15.84
C LYS A 94 63.28 -35.95 -16.39
N ALA A 95 63.99 -35.50 -17.42
CA ALA A 95 63.75 -34.20 -18.05
C ALA A 95 62.33 -34.10 -18.65
N ASN A 96 61.85 -35.18 -19.27
CA ASN A 96 60.48 -35.25 -19.79
C ASN A 96 59.43 -35.25 -18.68
N ALA A 97 59.67 -35.96 -17.57
CA ALA A 97 58.78 -35.94 -16.41
C ALA A 97 58.72 -34.55 -15.76
N GLU A 98 59.86 -33.88 -15.58
CA GLU A 98 59.93 -32.51 -15.07
C GLU A 98 59.22 -31.51 -16.00
N LEU A 99 59.41 -31.66 -17.31
CA LEU A 99 58.72 -30.84 -18.31
C LEU A 99 57.21 -31.08 -18.30
N ALA A 100 56.76 -32.33 -18.14
CA ALA A 100 55.36 -32.67 -18.00
C ALA A 100 54.76 -32.09 -16.71
N MET A 101 55.48 -32.17 -15.58
CA MET A 101 55.07 -31.57 -14.31
C MET A 101 54.96 -30.05 -14.40
N LYS A 102 55.93 -29.37 -15.03
CA LYS A 102 55.88 -27.93 -15.26
C LYS A 102 54.72 -27.53 -16.18
N LYS A 103 54.50 -28.28 -17.26
CA LYS A 103 53.34 -28.07 -18.15
C LYS A 103 52.02 -28.22 -17.38
N ALA A 104 51.88 -29.27 -16.56
CA ALA A 104 50.69 -29.50 -15.74
C ALA A 104 50.46 -28.38 -14.72
N ALA A 105 51.52 -27.89 -14.07
CA ALA A 105 51.46 -26.75 -13.17
C ALA A 105 50.99 -25.49 -13.89
N TRP A 106 51.58 -25.14 -15.04
CA TRP A 106 51.15 -23.98 -15.83
C TRP A 106 49.71 -24.10 -16.33
N THR A 107 49.26 -25.29 -16.74
CA THR A 107 47.86 -25.48 -17.12
C THR A 107 46.92 -25.32 -15.93
N LYS A 108 47.31 -25.81 -14.75
CA LYS A 108 46.52 -25.62 -13.52
C LYS A 108 46.45 -24.14 -13.15
N ASP A 109 47.57 -23.44 -13.17
CA ASP A 109 47.62 -22.00 -12.84
C ASP A 109 46.79 -21.18 -13.83
N SER A 110 46.85 -21.51 -15.13
CA SER A 110 45.99 -20.88 -16.15
C SER A 110 44.50 -21.12 -15.88
N GLN A 111 44.10 -22.35 -15.55
CA GLN A 111 42.71 -22.68 -15.25
C GLN A 111 42.22 -22.03 -13.95
N VAL A 112 43.07 -21.97 -12.92
CA VAL A 112 42.75 -21.27 -11.67
C VAL A 112 42.56 -19.79 -11.93
N ALA A 113 43.46 -19.14 -12.67
CA ALA A 113 43.32 -17.74 -13.03
C ALA A 113 42.02 -17.46 -13.82
N GLU A 114 41.64 -18.34 -14.75
CA GLU A 114 40.39 -18.22 -15.50
C GLU A 114 39.14 -18.38 -14.61
N VAL A 115 39.14 -19.36 -13.70
CA VAL A 115 38.05 -19.58 -12.75
C VAL A 115 37.95 -18.44 -11.73
N GLU A 116 39.08 -17.92 -11.26
CA GLU A 116 39.10 -16.77 -10.35
C GLU A 116 38.59 -15.51 -11.04
N ALA A 117 38.99 -15.26 -12.28
CA ALA A 117 38.48 -14.13 -13.06
C ALA A 117 36.97 -14.23 -13.30
N THR A 118 36.47 -15.40 -13.71
CA THR A 118 35.03 -15.62 -13.92
C THR A 118 34.23 -15.50 -12.63
N LYS A 119 34.71 -16.04 -11.51
CA LYS A 119 34.08 -15.88 -10.19
C LYS A 119 34.11 -14.43 -9.70
N ALA A 120 35.20 -13.71 -9.91
CA ALA A 120 35.29 -12.30 -9.54
C ALA A 120 34.27 -11.44 -10.30
N VAL A 121 34.07 -11.71 -11.60
CA VAL A 121 33.02 -11.07 -12.40
C VAL A 121 31.63 -11.42 -11.85
N ALA A 122 31.36 -12.70 -11.57
CA ALA A 122 30.06 -13.14 -11.05
C ALA A 122 29.74 -12.56 -9.66
N LEU A 123 30.73 -12.45 -8.77
CA LEU A 123 30.55 -11.80 -7.46
C LEU A 123 30.21 -10.32 -7.61
N ARG A 124 30.93 -9.61 -8.49
CA ARG A 124 30.69 -8.19 -8.73
C ARG A 124 29.32 -7.94 -9.37
N GLU A 125 28.90 -8.83 -10.26
CA GLU A 125 27.55 -8.79 -10.86
C GLU A 125 26.47 -9.04 -9.80
N ALA A 126 26.63 -10.05 -8.95
CA ALA A 126 25.71 -10.32 -7.85
C ALA A 126 25.64 -9.14 -6.86
N GLU A 127 26.78 -8.57 -6.46
CA GLU A 127 26.82 -7.37 -5.62
C GLU A 127 26.08 -6.20 -6.27
N LEU A 128 26.33 -5.93 -7.55
CA LEU A 128 25.66 -4.87 -8.28
C LEU A 128 24.14 -5.12 -8.38
N GLN A 129 23.72 -6.35 -8.60
CA GLN A 129 22.31 -6.72 -8.64
C GLN A 129 21.63 -6.50 -7.28
N THR A 130 22.27 -6.90 -6.17
CA THR A 130 21.71 -6.60 -4.83
C THR A 130 21.62 -5.10 -4.55
N GLN A 131 22.55 -4.30 -5.07
CA GLN A 131 22.49 -2.83 -4.95
C GLN A 131 21.35 -2.26 -5.77
N VAL A 132 21.17 -2.71 -7.01
CA VAL A 132 20.05 -2.29 -7.88
C VAL A 132 18.71 -2.65 -7.25
N GLU A 133 18.58 -3.84 -6.67
CA GLU A 133 17.35 -4.26 -5.98
C GLU A 133 17.08 -3.42 -4.73
N LYS A 134 18.11 -3.12 -3.93
CA LYS A 134 18.00 -2.19 -2.79
C LYS A 134 17.58 -0.80 -3.23
N MET A 135 18.21 -0.26 -4.27
CA MET A 135 17.86 1.06 -4.82
C MET A 135 16.43 1.07 -5.35
N ASN A 136 16.01 0.05 -6.10
CA ASN A 136 14.64 -0.08 -6.59
C ASN A 136 13.63 -0.18 -5.45
N ALA A 137 13.95 -0.93 -4.39
CA ALA A 137 13.11 -1.00 -3.20
C ALA A 137 12.98 0.36 -2.51
N LEU A 138 14.10 1.07 -2.31
CA LEU A 138 14.11 2.41 -1.73
C LEU A 138 13.28 3.39 -2.57
N THR A 139 13.51 3.45 -3.89
CA THR A 139 12.74 4.31 -4.80
C THR A 139 11.25 3.98 -4.75
N ARG A 140 10.85 2.71 -4.65
CA ARG A 140 9.44 2.33 -4.48
C ARG A 140 8.88 2.82 -3.14
N THR A 141 9.64 2.68 -2.04
CA THR A 141 9.19 3.17 -0.73
C THR A 141 9.09 4.69 -0.69
N GLU A 142 10.02 5.41 -1.31
CA GLU A 142 9.99 6.86 -1.42
C GLU A 142 8.82 7.33 -2.30
N LYS A 143 8.58 6.66 -3.43
CA LYS A 143 7.43 6.94 -4.29
C LYS A 143 6.11 6.74 -3.56
N LEU A 144 5.94 5.60 -2.88
CA LEU A 144 4.74 5.33 -2.08
C LEU A 144 4.60 6.34 -0.95
N LYS A 145 5.69 6.67 -0.25
CA LYS A 145 5.67 7.69 0.80
C LYS A 145 5.26 9.06 0.24
N ALA A 146 5.76 9.46 -0.92
CA ALA A 146 5.36 10.70 -1.58
C ALA A 146 3.89 10.69 -1.99
N GLU A 147 3.39 9.58 -2.55
CA GLU A 147 1.98 9.41 -2.92
C GLU A 147 1.07 9.47 -1.68
N PHE A 148 1.41 8.75 -0.60
CA PHE A 148 0.65 8.79 0.64
C PHE A 148 0.71 10.15 1.33
N LEU A 149 1.88 10.81 1.35
CA LEU A 149 2.01 12.16 1.91
C LEU A 149 1.22 13.17 1.09
N SER A 150 1.29 13.12 -0.24
CA SER A 150 0.52 14.00 -1.11
C SER A 150 -0.98 13.79 -0.92
N LYS A 151 -1.44 12.52 -0.90
CA LYS A 151 -2.85 12.19 -0.65
C LYS A 151 -3.29 12.67 0.74
N ALA A 152 -2.49 12.44 1.78
CA ALA A 152 -2.79 12.88 3.14
C ALA A 152 -2.82 14.41 3.27
N SER A 153 -1.92 15.13 2.59
CA SER A 153 -1.92 16.60 2.54
C SER A 153 -3.18 17.13 1.87
N VAL A 154 -3.58 16.57 0.73
CA VAL A 154 -4.82 16.96 0.03
C VAL A 154 -6.05 16.62 0.86
N GLU A 155 -6.12 15.44 1.48
CA GLU A 155 -7.22 15.05 2.38
C GLU A 155 -7.28 15.93 3.63
N TYR A 156 -6.13 16.35 4.16
CA TYR A 156 -6.07 17.29 5.27
C TYR A 156 -6.56 18.68 4.85
N GLU A 157 -6.07 19.21 3.73
CA GLU A 157 -6.48 20.51 3.21
C GLU A 157 -7.98 20.55 2.87
N THR A 158 -8.50 19.51 2.21
CA THR A 158 -9.95 19.39 1.91
C THR A 158 -10.78 19.39 3.18
N LYS A 159 -10.43 18.59 4.19
CA LYS A 159 -11.13 18.59 5.49
C LYS A 159 -11.06 19.93 6.21
N VAL A 160 -9.92 20.61 6.16
CA VAL A 160 -9.77 21.96 6.74
C VAL A 160 -10.66 22.96 6.01
N GLN A 161 -10.71 22.91 4.67
CA GLN A 161 -11.57 23.77 3.87
C GLN A 161 -13.06 23.48 4.12
N GLU A 162 -13.46 22.21 4.19
CA GLU A 162 -14.83 21.79 4.53
C GLU A 162 -15.23 22.28 5.93
N ALA A 163 -14.38 22.06 6.94
CA ALA A 163 -14.64 22.53 8.30
C ALA A 163 -14.73 24.06 8.37
N ASN A 164 -13.86 24.77 7.66
CA ASN A 164 -13.89 26.23 7.58
C ASN A 164 -15.16 26.73 6.86
N TRP A 165 -15.57 26.05 5.79
CA TRP A 165 -16.80 26.37 5.06
C TRP A 165 -18.04 26.14 5.92
N GLU A 166 -18.11 25.04 6.66
CA GLU A 166 -19.20 24.77 7.59
C GLU A 166 -19.26 25.81 8.71
N LEU A 167 -18.11 26.18 9.27
CA LEU A 167 -18.01 27.22 10.29
C LEU A 167 -18.48 28.56 9.74
N TYR A 168 -18.04 28.93 8.53
CA TYR A 168 -18.46 30.16 7.86
C TYR A 168 -19.96 30.18 7.59
N ASN A 169 -20.54 29.08 7.11
CA ASN A 169 -21.98 28.98 6.89
C ASN A 169 -22.77 29.10 8.18
N LYS A 170 -22.34 28.42 9.26
CA LYS A 170 -22.99 28.54 10.57
C LYS A 170 -22.89 29.96 11.12
N GLN A 171 -21.74 30.62 10.96
CA GLN A 171 -21.59 32.04 11.33
C GLN A 171 -22.52 32.93 10.53
N LYS A 172 -22.58 32.79 9.21
CA LYS A 172 -23.47 33.60 8.36
C LYS A 172 -24.95 33.35 8.63
N GLN A 173 -25.34 32.12 8.89
CA GLN A 173 -26.71 31.79 9.31
C GLN A 173 -27.04 32.41 10.67
N ALA A 174 -26.12 32.32 11.64
CA ALA A 174 -26.32 32.95 12.95
C ALA A 174 -26.39 34.48 12.87
N GLU A 175 -25.52 35.10 12.06
CA GLU A 175 -25.55 36.54 11.77
C GLU A 175 -26.86 36.95 11.09
N ALA A 176 -27.35 36.16 10.12
CA ALA A 176 -28.62 36.43 9.45
C ALA A 176 -29.80 36.38 10.43
N VAL A 177 -29.88 35.36 11.28
CA VAL A 177 -30.93 35.24 12.30
C VAL A 177 -30.84 36.38 13.33
N LEU A 178 -29.63 36.76 13.75
CA LEU A 178 -29.45 37.91 14.64
C LEU A 178 -29.90 39.21 13.98
N TYR A 179 -29.57 39.41 12.70
CA TYR A 179 -29.96 40.59 11.95
C TYR A 179 -31.48 40.67 11.76
N GLU A 180 -32.13 39.56 11.39
CA GLU A 180 -33.59 39.47 11.27
C GLU A 180 -34.26 39.82 12.59
N LYS A 181 -33.84 39.19 13.71
CA LYS A 181 -34.39 39.50 15.03
C LYS A 181 -34.14 40.95 15.47
N GLN A 182 -32.97 41.50 15.17
CA GLN A 182 -32.67 42.92 15.46
C GLN A 182 -33.61 43.83 14.66
N LYS A 183 -33.83 43.56 13.37
CA LYS A 183 -34.73 44.34 12.53
C LYS A 183 -36.19 44.21 12.92
N GLU A 184 -36.64 43.01 13.30
CA GLU A 184 -37.98 42.80 13.85
C GLU A 184 -38.18 43.56 15.17
N ALA A 185 -37.21 43.49 16.09
CA ALA A 185 -37.27 44.21 17.36
C ALA A 185 -37.24 45.74 17.16
N GLU A 186 -36.42 46.23 16.22
CA GLU A 186 -36.36 47.64 15.85
C GLU A 186 -37.69 48.11 15.23
N ALA A 187 -38.29 47.31 14.34
CA ALA A 187 -39.61 47.58 13.76
C ALA A 187 -40.72 47.60 14.83
N GLN A 188 -40.70 46.67 15.78
CA GLN A 188 -41.65 46.65 16.90
C GLN A 188 -41.47 47.87 17.81
N ARG A 189 -40.24 48.27 18.11
CA ARG A 189 -39.97 49.51 18.88
C ARG A 189 -40.47 50.74 18.13
N ALA A 190 -40.15 50.87 16.85
CA ALA A 190 -40.61 52.00 16.04
C ALA A 190 -42.15 52.04 15.95
N ALA A 191 -42.82 50.89 15.81
CA ALA A 191 -44.27 50.80 15.82
C ALA A 191 -44.87 51.19 17.19
N ALA A 192 -44.27 50.74 18.29
CA ALA A 192 -44.69 51.09 19.64
C ALA A 192 -44.49 52.59 19.93
N ASP A 193 -43.34 53.16 19.54
CA ASP A 193 -43.03 54.58 19.68
C ASP A 193 -43.99 55.44 18.84
N ALA A 194 -44.28 55.02 17.61
CA ALA A 194 -45.27 55.68 16.75
C ALA A 194 -46.69 55.63 17.36
N ALA A 195 -47.09 54.48 17.91
CA ALA A 195 -48.38 54.33 18.58
C ALA A 195 -48.46 55.19 19.85
N PHE A 196 -47.41 55.22 20.66
CA PHE A 196 -47.31 56.07 21.83
C PHE A 196 -47.41 57.55 21.45
N TYR A 197 -46.69 57.97 20.40
CA TYR A 197 -46.73 59.34 19.90
C TYR A 197 -48.13 59.73 19.40
N SER A 198 -48.79 58.84 18.64
CA SER A 198 -50.18 59.07 18.19
C SER A 198 -51.12 59.26 19.38
N LYS A 199 -51.04 58.37 20.37
CA LYS A 199 -51.89 58.43 21.57
C LYS A 199 -51.61 59.65 22.43
N GLN A 200 -50.34 60.05 22.54
CA GLN A 200 -49.96 61.28 23.23
C GLN A 200 -50.55 62.51 22.52
N ARG A 201 -50.45 62.58 21.18
CA ARG A 201 -51.04 63.69 20.41
C ARG A 201 -52.56 63.71 20.48
N GLU A 202 -53.21 62.55 20.44
CA GLU A 202 -54.65 62.42 20.67
C GLU A 202 -55.04 62.94 22.05
N ALA A 203 -54.31 62.55 23.10
CA ALA A 203 -54.56 63.01 24.46
C ALA A 203 -54.33 64.51 24.64
N GLU A 204 -53.23 65.04 24.10
CA GLU A 204 -52.94 66.49 24.06
C GLU A 204 -54.04 67.25 23.32
N GLY A 205 -54.52 66.73 22.20
CA GLY A 205 -55.63 67.29 21.44
C GLY A 205 -56.95 67.33 22.23
N LEU A 206 -57.27 66.26 22.96
CA LEU A 206 -58.44 66.21 23.84
C LEU A 206 -58.32 67.20 25.01
N VAL A 207 -57.15 67.33 25.63
CA VAL A 207 -56.91 68.32 26.69
C VAL A 207 -57.03 69.75 26.14
N ALA A 208 -56.49 70.00 24.95
CA ALA A 208 -56.62 71.29 24.29
C ALA A 208 -58.10 71.62 23.99
N LEU A 209 -58.87 70.66 23.48
CA LEU A 209 -60.30 70.83 23.21
C LEU A 209 -61.10 71.03 24.50
N ALA A 210 -60.83 70.25 25.55
CA ALA A 210 -61.48 70.41 26.84
C ALA A 210 -61.14 71.76 27.50
N SER A 211 -59.90 72.23 27.39
CA SER A 211 -59.51 73.55 27.88
C SER A 211 -60.16 74.67 27.07
N ALA A 212 -60.29 74.53 25.75
CA ALA A 212 -61.00 75.46 24.88
C ALA A 212 -62.51 75.50 25.18
N GLN A 213 -63.14 74.36 25.44
CA GLN A 213 -64.52 74.31 25.90
C GLN A 213 -64.66 74.95 27.29
N GLY A 214 -63.72 74.69 28.20
CA GLY A 214 -63.71 75.29 29.53
C GLY A 214 -63.55 76.83 29.49
N THR A 215 -62.68 77.35 28.64
CA THR A 215 -62.53 78.81 28.44
C THR A 215 -63.75 79.41 27.75
N TYR A 216 -64.32 78.74 26.75
CA TYR A 216 -65.56 79.17 26.10
C TYR A 216 -66.73 79.26 27.08
N LEU A 217 -66.90 78.25 27.94
CA LEU A 217 -67.93 78.26 28.98
C LEU A 217 -67.67 79.35 30.02
N ARG A 218 -66.40 79.56 30.41
CA ARG A 218 -66.02 80.64 31.33
C ARG A 218 -66.35 82.01 30.74
N THR A 219 -65.97 82.29 29.49
CA THR A 219 -66.20 83.60 28.86
C THR A 219 -67.69 83.89 28.68
N LEU A 220 -68.49 82.87 28.34
CA LEU A 220 -69.95 83.00 28.32
C LEU A 220 -70.53 83.30 29.71
N LEU A 221 -70.06 82.60 30.74
CA LEU A 221 -70.51 82.82 32.12
C LEU A 221 -70.17 84.23 32.59
N ASP A 222 -68.95 84.72 32.30
CA ASP A 222 -68.50 86.07 32.62
C ASP A 222 -69.35 87.13 31.88
N ALA A 223 -69.68 86.91 30.61
CA ALA A 223 -70.53 87.80 29.81
C ALA A 223 -71.99 87.86 30.33
N LEU A 224 -72.49 86.74 30.88
CA LEU A 224 -73.83 86.61 31.48
C LEU A 224 -73.86 86.99 32.97
N GLN A 225 -72.84 87.69 33.47
CA GLN A 225 -72.75 88.16 34.87
C GLN A 225 -72.86 87.03 35.92
N ASN A 226 -72.31 85.85 35.63
CA ASN A 226 -72.39 84.66 36.49
C ASN A 226 -73.81 84.10 36.72
N ASP A 227 -74.79 84.43 35.88
CA ASP A 227 -76.09 83.78 35.93
C ASP A 227 -76.04 82.37 35.29
N TYR A 228 -75.99 81.36 36.15
CA TYR A 228 -75.98 79.95 35.76
C TYR A 228 -77.24 79.53 34.98
N SER A 229 -78.40 80.12 35.30
CA SER A 229 -79.68 79.72 34.70
C SER A 229 -79.74 80.08 33.21
N ALA A 230 -79.34 81.30 32.87
CA ALA A 230 -79.25 81.78 31.49
C ALA A 230 -78.22 81.00 30.67
N LEU A 231 -77.05 80.68 31.26
CA LEU A 231 -76.03 79.87 30.59
C LEU A 231 -76.53 78.45 30.29
N ARG A 232 -77.20 77.80 31.26
CA ARG A 232 -77.77 76.46 31.07
C ARG A 232 -78.77 76.47 29.91
N ASP A 233 -79.69 77.42 29.90
CA ASP A 233 -80.73 77.48 28.88
C ASP A 233 -80.12 77.78 27.49
N PHE A 234 -79.11 78.65 27.41
CA PHE A 234 -78.37 78.89 26.17
C PHE A 234 -77.67 77.61 25.66
N LEU A 235 -76.99 76.87 26.54
CA LEU A 235 -76.33 75.61 26.17
C LEU A 235 -77.35 74.55 25.74
N MET A 236 -78.51 74.46 26.41
CA MET A 236 -79.57 73.54 26.04
C MET A 236 -80.18 73.89 24.67
N ILE A 237 -80.31 75.17 24.34
CA ILE A 237 -80.79 75.62 23.02
C ILE A 237 -79.73 75.33 21.95
N ASN A 238 -78.47 75.71 22.18
CA ASN A 238 -77.40 75.57 21.19
C ASN A 238 -77.08 74.09 20.89
N ASN A 239 -77.04 73.24 21.91
CA ASN A 239 -76.87 71.80 21.73
C ASN A 239 -78.14 71.09 21.23
N GLY A 240 -79.24 71.82 21.01
CA GLY A 240 -80.49 71.24 20.51
C GLY A 240 -81.17 70.26 21.47
N ALA A 241 -80.86 70.31 22.76
CA ALA A 241 -81.37 69.36 23.76
C ALA A 241 -82.91 69.34 23.79
N TYR A 242 -83.57 70.50 23.60
CA TYR A 242 -85.03 70.57 23.50
C TYR A 242 -85.58 69.83 22.28
N LEU A 243 -84.88 69.89 21.14
CA LEU A 243 -85.26 69.16 19.94
C LEU A 243 -85.09 67.66 20.14
N GLU A 244 -84.00 67.23 20.79
CA GLU A 244 -83.76 65.82 21.09
C GLU A 244 -84.74 65.25 22.12
N ILE A 245 -85.06 66.01 23.17
CA ILE A 245 -86.09 65.63 24.16
C ILE A 245 -87.46 65.54 23.47
N ALA A 246 -87.82 66.52 22.64
CA ALA A 246 -89.06 66.49 21.89
C ALA A 246 -89.11 65.30 20.92
N LYS A 247 -88.03 64.99 20.20
CA LYS A 247 -87.91 63.81 19.34
C LYS A 247 -88.03 62.51 20.12
N THR A 248 -87.34 62.39 21.26
CA THR A 248 -87.37 61.19 22.10
C THR A 248 -88.76 60.97 22.70
N ASN A 249 -89.40 62.03 23.20
CA ASN A 249 -90.77 61.99 23.69
C ASN A 249 -91.75 61.65 22.55
N ALA A 250 -91.57 62.22 21.36
CA ALA A 250 -92.39 61.91 20.20
C ALA A 250 -92.21 60.45 19.76
N ILE A 251 -90.99 59.91 19.76
CA ILE A 251 -90.72 58.48 19.48
C ILE A 251 -91.38 57.61 20.55
N ALA A 252 -91.23 57.94 21.83
CA ALA A 252 -91.84 57.21 22.93
C ALA A 252 -93.38 57.19 22.80
N VAL A 253 -94.01 58.30 22.40
CA VAL A 253 -95.46 58.40 22.16
C VAL A 253 -95.90 57.79 20.84
N ARG A 254 -95.04 57.77 19.81
CA ARG A 254 -95.37 57.27 18.46
C ARG A 254 -95.79 55.80 18.48
N ASP A 255 -95.15 55.01 19.34
CA ASP A 255 -95.39 53.56 19.43
C ASP A 255 -96.39 53.22 20.57
N LEU A 256 -96.87 54.23 21.31
CA LEU A 256 -98.04 54.11 22.17
C LEU A 256 -99.30 54.12 21.27
N GLN A 257 -99.88 52.95 21.03
CA GLN A 257 -101.25 52.81 20.56
C GLN A 257 -102.19 52.74 21.77
N PRO A 258 -102.73 53.87 22.29
CA PRO A 258 -103.84 53.77 23.23
C PRO A 258 -105.06 53.25 22.48
N LYS A 259 -105.41 51.98 22.68
CA LYS A 259 -106.76 51.50 22.40
C LYS A 259 -107.69 52.20 23.38
N ILE A 260 -108.20 53.36 22.99
CA ILE A 260 -109.22 54.08 23.75
C ILE A 260 -110.50 53.26 23.65
N SER A 261 -110.82 52.51 24.71
CA SER A 261 -112.11 51.84 24.82
C SER A 261 -113.19 52.90 25.05
N VAL A 262 -113.85 53.31 23.96
CA VAL A 262 -115.02 54.17 24.03
C VAL A 262 -116.18 53.31 24.52
N TRP A 263 -116.57 53.46 25.79
CA TRP A 263 -117.73 52.79 26.35
C TRP A 263 -118.99 53.37 25.71
N ASN A 264 -119.48 52.72 24.66
CA ASN A 264 -120.77 53.05 24.07
C ASN A 264 -121.87 52.27 24.80
N ASN A 265 -122.51 52.90 25.79
CA ASN A 265 -123.74 52.37 26.37
C ASN A 265 -124.83 52.42 25.29
N GLY A 266 -125.12 51.28 24.67
CA GLY A 266 -126.19 51.13 23.69
C GLY A 266 -127.49 51.69 24.23
N GLY A 267 -128.09 52.63 23.50
CA GLY A 267 -129.37 53.23 23.82
C GLY A 267 -130.50 52.23 23.70
N GLU A 268 -131.35 52.18 24.72
CA GLU A 268 -132.72 51.67 24.61
C GLU A 268 -133.66 52.68 25.26
N GLN A 269 -134.58 53.18 24.45
CA GLN A 269 -135.52 54.24 24.72
C GLN A 269 -136.80 53.63 25.31
N GLY A 270 -137.12 54.00 26.55
CA GLY A 270 -138.48 53.99 27.11
C GLY A 270 -139.10 52.64 27.46
N ILE A 271 -139.33 52.42 28.76
CA ILE A 271 -140.68 52.27 29.35
C ILE A 271 -140.54 52.23 30.88
N SER A 272 -141.26 53.16 31.49
CA SER A 272 -141.66 53.21 32.90
C SER A 272 -142.30 51.91 33.40
N GLY A 273 -141.91 51.44 34.59
CA GLY A 273 -142.73 50.47 35.33
C GLY A 273 -141.94 49.64 36.32
N GLY A 274 -142.22 49.81 37.61
CA GLY A 274 -141.44 49.23 38.70
C GLY A 274 -141.48 47.69 38.77
N GLY A 275 -140.47 47.15 39.46
CA GLY A 275 -140.56 45.84 40.11
C GLY A 275 -139.37 44.90 39.87
N GLY A 276 -138.39 44.92 40.78
CA GLY A 276 -137.47 43.79 41.03
C GLY A 276 -136.17 43.75 40.22
N ASN A 277 -135.14 44.50 40.63
CA ASN A 277 -133.87 44.60 39.89
C ASN A 277 -132.58 44.26 40.66
N ALA A 278 -132.61 43.60 41.83
CA ALA A 278 -131.37 43.07 42.41
C ALA A 278 -130.66 42.10 41.43
N MET A 279 -131.44 41.36 40.64
CA MET A 279 -130.91 40.50 39.58
C MET A 279 -130.48 41.27 38.32
N LYS A 280 -131.01 42.49 38.08
CA LYS A 280 -130.63 43.34 36.94
C LYS A 280 -129.36 44.14 37.22
N ASP A 281 -129.13 44.53 38.47
CA ASP A 281 -127.88 45.16 38.93
C ASP A 281 -126.75 44.14 39.04
N ILE A 282 -127.02 42.93 39.54
CA ILE A 282 -126.06 41.81 39.48
C ILE A 282 -125.83 41.36 38.03
N ALA A 283 -126.85 41.32 37.17
CA ALA A 283 -126.66 41.05 35.74
C ALA A 283 -125.88 42.18 35.03
N GLY A 284 -125.99 43.42 35.49
CA GLY A 284 -125.16 44.54 35.05
C GLY A 284 -123.69 44.33 35.42
N LEU A 285 -123.40 44.00 36.69
CA LEU A 285 -122.05 43.67 37.16
C LEU A 285 -121.47 42.43 36.45
N TYR A 286 -122.28 41.39 36.23
CA TYR A 286 -121.87 40.19 35.51
C TYR A 286 -121.68 40.42 34.01
N LYS A 287 -122.36 41.40 33.41
CA LYS A 287 -122.07 41.87 32.04
C LYS A 287 -120.86 42.80 31.97
N MET A 288 -120.49 43.46 33.05
CA MET A 288 -119.31 44.33 33.14
C MET A 288 -118.01 43.54 33.39
N LEU A 289 -118.10 42.39 34.06
CA LEU A 289 -116.94 41.55 34.37
C LEU A 289 -116.20 41.04 33.13
N PRO A 290 -116.84 40.45 32.09
CA PRO A 290 -116.12 39.94 30.93
C PRO A 290 -115.36 41.03 30.15
N PRO A 291 -115.96 42.18 29.81
CA PRO A 291 -115.22 43.26 29.14
C PRO A 291 -114.10 43.86 29.98
N VAL A 292 -114.25 43.93 31.31
CA VAL A 292 -113.18 44.39 32.22
C VAL A 292 -112.02 43.40 32.27
N LEU A 293 -112.32 42.10 32.34
CA LEU A 293 -111.30 41.06 32.32
C LEU A 293 -110.60 40.98 30.96
N ASP A 294 -111.34 41.12 29.86
CA ASP A 294 -110.78 41.15 28.51
C ASP A 294 -109.91 42.39 28.29
N THR A 295 -110.30 43.56 28.79
CA THR A 295 -109.47 44.77 28.68
C THR A 295 -108.21 44.69 29.54
N VAL A 296 -108.28 44.13 30.75
CA VAL A 296 -107.09 43.88 31.58
C VAL A 296 -106.17 42.86 30.90
N TYR A 297 -106.72 41.80 30.34
CA TYR A 297 -105.98 40.78 29.60
C TYR A 297 -105.31 41.36 28.34
N GLU A 298 -106.05 42.13 27.53
CA GLU A 298 -105.52 42.79 26.33
C GLU A 298 -104.45 43.85 26.66
N GLN A 299 -104.55 44.55 27.79
CA GLN A 299 -103.63 45.63 28.16
C GLN A 299 -102.37 45.16 28.89
N THR A 300 -102.47 44.08 29.68
CA THR A 300 -101.36 43.63 30.54
C THR A 300 -100.81 42.25 30.18
N GLY A 301 -101.49 41.51 29.30
CA GLY A 301 -101.14 40.12 28.96
C GLY A 301 -101.28 39.13 30.14
N MET A 302 -101.78 39.58 31.30
CA MET A 302 -101.96 38.74 32.48
C MET A 302 -103.34 38.09 32.48
N GLN A 303 -103.38 36.76 32.50
CA GLN A 303 -104.62 36.02 32.73
C GLN A 303 -105.12 36.23 34.16
N PRO A 304 -106.42 36.52 34.37
CA PRO A 304 -106.96 36.62 35.71
C PRO A 304 -106.87 35.26 36.43
N PRO A 305 -106.69 35.25 37.76
CA PRO A 305 -106.63 34.01 38.54
C PRO A 305 -107.84 33.09 38.33
N ALA A 306 -107.61 31.79 38.24
CA ALA A 306 -108.62 30.76 37.87
C ALA A 306 -109.87 30.69 38.78
N TRP A 307 -109.83 31.30 39.98
CA TRP A 307 -110.94 31.31 40.92
C TRP A 307 -112.06 32.30 40.54
N ILE A 308 -111.83 33.26 39.62
CA ILE A 308 -112.87 34.21 39.18
C ILE A 308 -113.91 33.55 38.25
N GLY A 309 -113.58 32.43 37.61
CA GLY A 309 -114.45 31.70 36.68
C GLY A 309 -115.04 30.39 37.23
N THR A 310 -114.81 30.05 38.50
CA THR A 310 -115.25 28.78 39.08
C THR A 310 -116.21 29.02 40.26
N LEU A 311 -117.48 28.63 40.07
CA LEU A 311 -118.42 28.46 41.17
C LEU A 311 -118.06 27.15 41.89
N ASN A 312 -117.34 27.25 43.00
CA ASN A 312 -117.27 26.13 43.94
C ASN A 312 -118.69 25.87 44.47
N LYS A 313 -119.17 24.64 44.33
CA LYS A 313 -120.41 24.17 44.96
C LYS A 313 -120.32 24.20 46.47
#